data_AF-A0A916GUN0-F1
#
_entry.id   AF-A0A916GUN0-F1
#
_cell.length_a   1.000
_cell.length_b   1.000
_cell.length_c   1.000
_cell.angle_alpha   90.00
_cell.angle_beta   90.00
_cell.angle_gamma   90.00
#
_symmetry.space_group_name_H-M   'P 1'
#
loop_
_entity.id
_entity.type
_entity.pdbx_description
1 polymer ?
#
loop_
_entity_poly.entity_id
_entity_poly.type
_entity_poly.pdbx_seq_one_letter_code
_entity_poly.pdbx_strand_id
1 'polypeptide(L)'
;MKLALALSGRLVRIFVSATHTPDQPRYRPLGVTIAILATALGYGVLPLLPLMLVVWTAITRRQIGTELINTPLNWIMMGLGAITLIACIFAWIGRPQGARLALLGCVWLTTAVWAFRVLQSAFSAPELFGVGGSLTSAGVVCQVPLLILIPVYVTWYLNRAPARQFYRRRT
;
A
#
# COMPACT_ATOMS: atom_id res chain seq x y z
N MET A 1 -55.37 21.74 27.19
CA MET A 1 -55.22 22.16 25.78
C MET A 1 -53.77 22.39 25.32
N LYS A 2 -52.84 22.93 26.14
CA LYS A 2 -51.42 23.14 25.76
C LYS A 2 -50.60 21.86 25.51
N LEU A 3 -51.00 20.71 26.08
CA LEU A 3 -50.27 19.44 25.91
C LEU A 3 -50.42 18.79 24.52
N ALA A 4 -51.57 18.99 23.86
CA ALA A 4 -51.87 18.38 22.55
C ALA A 4 -51.05 19.04 21.41
N LEU A 5 -50.78 20.35 21.52
CA LEU A 5 -49.99 21.09 20.54
C LEU A 5 -48.49 20.75 20.62
N ALA A 6 -47.98 20.41 21.80
CA ALA A 6 -46.59 20.00 22.01
C ALA A 6 -46.29 18.61 21.43
N LEU A 7 -47.25 17.68 21.48
CA LEU A 7 -47.13 16.33 20.89
C LEU A 7 -47.19 16.35 19.36
N SER A 8 -48.03 17.21 18.77
CA SER A 8 -48.15 17.39 17.32
C SER A 8 -46.83 17.88 16.69
N GLY A 9 -46.17 18.88 17.28
CA GLY A 9 -44.89 19.38 16.78
C GLY A 9 -43.72 18.39 16.92
N ARG A 10 -43.79 17.46 17.90
CA ARG A 10 -42.75 16.44 18.12
C ARG A 10 -42.89 15.28 17.14
N LEU A 11 -44.11 14.89 16.79
CA LEU A 11 -44.39 13.81 15.82
C LEU A 11 -44.03 14.21 14.38
N VAL A 12 -44.29 15.47 13.99
CA VAL A 12 -43.87 15.97 12.67
C VAL A 12 -42.35 15.95 12.53
N ARG A 13 -41.60 16.27 13.60
CA ARG A 13 -40.14 16.26 13.58
C ARG A 13 -39.55 14.84 13.50
N ILE A 14 -40.28 13.82 13.97
CA ILE A 14 -39.87 12.42 13.88
C ILE A 14 -40.12 11.87 12.46
N PHE A 15 -41.23 12.26 11.82
CA PHE A 15 -41.58 11.75 10.48
C PHE A 15 -40.71 12.29 9.34
N VAL A 16 -40.16 13.51 9.47
CA VAL A 16 -39.28 14.10 8.44
C VAL A 16 -37.90 13.41 8.37
N SER A 17 -37.52 12.63 9.38
CA SER A 17 -36.20 12.00 9.43
C SER A 17 -36.11 10.63 8.74
N ALA A 18 -37.20 10.13 8.14
CA ALA A 18 -37.26 8.82 7.49
C ALA A 18 -37.25 8.90 5.96
N THR A 19 -36.75 9.99 5.37
CA THR A 19 -36.44 10.00 3.94
C THR A 19 -35.20 9.14 3.74
N HIS A 20 -35.43 7.94 3.22
CA HIS A 20 -34.42 7.05 2.66
C HIS A 20 -33.55 7.88 1.72
N THR A 21 -32.39 8.30 2.19
CA THR A 21 -31.38 8.88 1.32
C THR A 21 -30.95 7.73 0.42
N PRO A 22 -31.06 7.86 -0.92
CA PRO A 22 -30.54 6.84 -1.82
C PRO A 22 -29.09 6.63 -1.42
N ASP A 23 -28.65 5.37 -1.34
CA ASP A 23 -27.28 4.97 -1.01
C ASP A 23 -26.30 5.81 -1.82
N GLN A 24 -25.87 6.95 -1.26
CA GLN A 24 -24.93 7.80 -1.95
C GLN A 24 -23.66 6.98 -2.08
N PRO A 25 -23.16 6.77 -3.31
CA PRO A 25 -21.95 6.01 -3.51
C PRO A 25 -20.88 6.64 -2.61
N ARG A 26 -20.37 5.87 -1.65
CA ARG A 26 -19.35 6.34 -0.71
C ARG A 26 -18.19 6.87 -1.56
N TYR A 27 -18.05 8.19 -1.59
CA TYR A 27 -17.01 8.84 -2.37
C TYR A 27 -15.65 8.34 -1.88
N ARG A 28 -14.97 7.56 -2.72
CA ARG A 28 -13.60 7.13 -2.47
C ARG A 28 -12.70 8.24 -2.97
N PRO A 29 -11.98 8.96 -2.10
CA PRO A 29 -11.08 10.00 -2.56
C PRO A 29 -10.03 9.38 -3.49
N LEU A 30 -9.94 9.88 -4.72
CA LEU A 30 -9.06 9.35 -5.77
C LEU A 30 -7.60 9.21 -5.32
N GLY A 31 -7.13 10.07 -4.42
CA GLY A 31 -5.76 9.95 -3.93
C GLY A 31 -5.55 8.76 -2.97
N VAL A 32 -6.58 8.25 -2.28
CA VAL A 32 -6.45 7.00 -1.49
C VAL A 32 -6.28 5.83 -2.44
N THR A 33 -7.06 5.78 -3.53
CA THR A 33 -6.93 4.71 -4.52
C THR A 33 -5.58 4.75 -5.22
N ILE A 34 -5.08 5.95 -5.56
CA ILE A 34 -3.73 6.13 -6.13
C ILE A 34 -2.65 5.70 -5.13
N ALA A 35 -2.78 6.07 -3.85
CA ALA A 35 -1.81 5.68 -2.82
C ALA A 35 -1.75 4.16 -2.65
N ILE A 36 -2.91 3.50 -2.52
CA ILE A 36 -3.00 2.03 -2.39
C ILE A 36 -2.41 1.35 -3.64
N LEU A 37 -2.74 1.84 -4.83
CA LEU A 37 -2.26 1.27 -6.09
C LEU A 37 -0.75 1.46 -6.26
N ALA A 38 -0.22 2.64 -5.94
CA ALA A 38 1.22 2.90 -5.96
C ALA A 38 1.97 1.99 -4.99
N THR A 39 1.44 1.77 -3.78
CA THR A 39 2.05 0.85 -2.82
C THR A 39 1.92 -0.60 -3.23
N ALA A 40 0.78 -1.01 -3.79
CA ALA A 40 0.57 -2.37 -4.26
C ALA A 40 1.53 -2.72 -5.38
N LEU A 41 1.71 -1.82 -6.36
CA LEU A 41 2.63 -2.04 -7.47
C LEU A 41 4.10 -1.94 -7.02
N GLY A 42 4.45 -0.84 -6.35
CA GLY A 42 5.85 -0.54 -6.00
C GLY A 42 6.42 -1.44 -4.92
N TYR A 43 5.63 -1.77 -3.90
CA TYR A 43 6.09 -2.52 -2.72
C TYR A 43 5.47 -3.90 -2.60
N GLY A 44 4.46 -4.24 -3.41
CA GLY A 44 3.82 -5.54 -3.41
C GLY A 44 4.22 -6.40 -4.60
N VAL A 45 3.89 -5.93 -5.80
CA VAL A 45 4.11 -6.67 -7.05
C VAL A 45 5.58 -6.72 -7.44
N LEU A 46 6.30 -5.60 -7.42
CA LEU A 46 7.72 -5.56 -7.79
C LEU A 46 8.61 -6.55 -7.02
N PRO A 47 8.56 -6.65 -5.67
CA PRO A 47 9.39 -7.62 -4.95
C PRO A 47 8.96 -9.08 -5.19
N LEU A 48 7.74 -9.32 -5.65
CA LEU A 48 7.25 -10.66 -6.03
C LEU A 48 7.57 -11.02 -7.48
N LEU A 49 8.00 -10.07 -8.30
CA LEU A 49 8.29 -10.27 -9.72
C LEU A 49 9.32 -11.39 -9.96
N PRO A 50 10.44 -11.49 -9.21
CA PRO A 50 11.37 -12.62 -9.38
C PRO A 50 10.72 -13.97 -9.09
N LEU A 51 9.85 -14.05 -8.07
CA LEU A 51 9.10 -15.26 -7.74
C LEU A 51 8.10 -15.62 -8.85
N MET A 52 7.37 -14.64 -9.37
CA MET A 52 6.45 -14.85 -10.50
C MET A 52 7.19 -15.34 -11.74
N LEU A 53 8.38 -14.80 -12.02
CA LEU A 53 9.22 -15.25 -13.15
C LEU A 53 9.69 -16.69 -12.96
N VAL A 54 10.14 -17.08 -11.77
CA VAL A 54 10.57 -18.47 -11.52
C VAL A 54 9.40 -19.44 -11.60
N VAL A 55 8.22 -19.07 -11.07
CA VAL A 55 7.01 -19.90 -11.21
C VAL A 55 6.65 -20.06 -12.68
N TRP A 56 6.70 -18.97 -13.46
CA TRP A 56 6.44 -18.99 -14.90
C TRP A 56 7.44 -19.89 -15.67
N THR A 57 8.74 -19.77 -15.38
CA THR A 57 9.77 -20.56 -16.07
C THR A 57 9.71 -22.03 -15.66
N ALA A 58 9.37 -22.33 -14.40
CA ALA A 58 9.12 -23.68 -13.91
C ALA A 58 7.97 -24.36 -14.65
N ILE A 59 6.87 -23.64 -14.91
CA ILE A 59 5.75 -24.12 -15.75
C ILE A 59 6.23 -24.41 -17.19
N THR A 60 7.13 -23.59 -17.72
CA THR A 60 7.69 -23.71 -19.09
C THR A 60 8.85 -24.73 -19.18
N ARG A 61 9.12 -25.51 -18.12
CA ARG A 61 10.27 -26.44 -17.98
C ARG A 61 11.64 -25.80 -18.22
N ARG A 62 11.77 -24.49 -18.02
CA ARG A 62 13.05 -23.77 -18.05
C ARG A 62 13.46 -23.45 -16.61
N GLN A 63 14.59 -23.97 -16.13
CA GLN A 63 15.09 -23.65 -14.78
C GLN A 63 15.95 -22.38 -14.78
N ILE A 64 15.41 -21.29 -15.34
CA ILE A 64 16.08 -19.99 -15.34
C ILE A 64 15.58 -19.19 -14.14
N GLY A 65 16.51 -18.67 -13.34
CA GLY A 65 16.25 -17.70 -12.29
C GLY A 65 16.09 -18.25 -10.87
N THR A 66 16.32 -19.54 -10.63
CA THR A 66 16.33 -20.15 -9.29
C THR A 66 17.37 -19.48 -8.37
N GLU A 67 18.49 -19.03 -8.92
CA GLU A 67 19.52 -18.28 -8.20
C GLU A 67 19.02 -16.93 -7.64
N LEU A 68 18.01 -16.31 -8.27
CA LEU A 68 17.42 -15.07 -7.77
C LEU A 68 16.59 -15.28 -6.49
N ILE A 69 16.17 -16.51 -6.20
CA ILE A 69 15.31 -16.82 -5.04
C ILE A 69 16.10 -17.48 -3.91
N ASN A 70 17.19 -18.17 -4.22
CA ASN A 70 17.94 -18.98 -3.25
C ASN A 70 18.67 -18.18 -2.14
N THR A 71 18.59 -16.85 -2.13
CA THR A 71 19.16 -16.03 -1.06
C THR A 71 18.13 -15.80 0.07
N PRO A 72 18.48 -15.99 1.35
CA PRO A 72 17.54 -15.82 2.48
C PRO A 72 16.95 -14.41 2.55
N LEU A 73 17.73 -13.40 2.16
CA LEU A 73 17.28 -12.01 2.14
C LEU A 73 16.19 -11.78 1.07
N ASN A 74 16.23 -12.49 -0.05
CA ASN A 74 15.21 -12.37 -1.09
C ASN A 74 13.87 -12.98 -0.65
N TRP A 75 13.88 -14.06 0.13
CA TRP A 75 12.68 -14.60 0.78
C TRP A 75 12.03 -13.60 1.73
N ILE A 76 12.84 -12.88 2.52
CA ILE A 76 12.33 -11.81 3.40
C ILE A 76 11.64 -10.74 2.55
N MET A 77 12.26 -10.28 1.47
CA MET A 77 11.70 -9.24 0.58
C MET A 77 10.38 -9.68 -0.06
N MET A 78 10.32 -10.91 -0.57
CA MET A 78 9.11 -11.47 -1.17
C MET A 78 8.00 -11.61 -0.14
N GLY A 79 8.32 -12.12 1.07
CA GLY A 79 7.37 -12.22 2.17
C GLY A 79 6.83 -10.86 2.59
N LEU A 80 7.71 -9.85 2.68
CA LEU A 80 7.31 -8.48 3.00
C LEU A 80 6.44 -7.88 1.88
N GLY A 81 6.72 -8.19 0.62
CA GLY A 81 5.90 -7.87 -0.56
C GLY A 81 4.50 -8.49 -0.53
N ALA A 82 4.40 -9.74 -0.10
CA ALA A 82 3.13 -10.41 0.09
C ALA A 82 2.32 -9.76 1.23
N ILE A 83 2.97 -9.43 2.35
CA ILE A 83 2.33 -8.75 3.48
C ILE A 83 1.83 -7.36 3.08
N THR A 84 2.60 -6.58 2.30
CA THR A 84 2.14 -5.28 1.78
C THR A 84 0.93 -5.41 0.87
N LEU A 85 0.86 -6.44 0.01
CA LEU A 85 -0.34 -6.68 -0.81
C LEU A 85 -1.56 -6.97 0.06
N ILE A 86 -1.41 -7.82 1.08
CA ILE A 86 -2.49 -8.12 2.02
C ILE A 86 -2.94 -6.84 2.73
N ALA A 87 -2.00 -6.00 3.18
CA ALA A 87 -2.31 -4.70 3.78
C ALA A 87 -3.04 -3.77 2.80
N CYS A 88 -2.68 -3.78 1.51
CA CYS A 88 -3.37 -3.04 0.46
C CYS A 88 -4.82 -3.52 0.27
N ILE A 89 -5.07 -4.83 0.30
CA ILE A 89 -6.42 -5.41 0.22
C ILE A 89 -7.26 -4.95 1.43
N PHE A 90 -6.71 -5.02 2.64
CA PHE A 90 -7.39 -4.52 3.84
C PHE A 90 -7.66 -3.01 3.77
N ALA A 91 -6.71 -2.22 3.26
CA ALA A 91 -6.89 -0.79 3.04
C ALA A 91 -7.96 -0.48 2.00
N TRP A 92 -8.10 -1.33 0.97
CA TRP A 92 -9.12 -1.20 -0.07
C TRP A 92 -10.53 -1.48 0.44
N ILE A 93 -10.68 -2.43 1.37
CA ILE A 93 -11.96 -2.76 2.01
C ILE A 93 -12.41 -1.65 2.98
N GLY A 94 -11.49 -0.85 3.52
CA GLY A 94 -11.78 0.43 4.19
C GLY A 94 -12.41 0.34 5.58
N ARG A 95 -12.28 -0.79 6.29
CA ARG A 95 -13.12 -1.07 7.48
C ARG A 95 -12.52 -0.93 8.89
N PRO A 96 -11.19 -0.83 9.09
CA PRO A 96 -10.65 -0.40 10.39
C PRO A 96 -9.72 0.82 10.34
N GLN A 97 -9.75 1.66 11.38
CA GLN A 97 -8.74 2.71 11.62
C GLN A 97 -7.30 2.14 11.64
N GLY A 98 -7.16 0.89 12.08
CA GLY A 98 -5.92 0.14 12.04
C GLY A 98 -5.38 -0.14 10.64
N ALA A 99 -6.22 -0.19 9.59
CA ALA A 99 -5.73 -0.42 8.22
C ALA A 99 -4.83 0.73 7.73
N ARG A 100 -5.09 1.96 8.18
CA ARG A 100 -4.22 3.11 7.89
C ARG A 100 -2.84 2.92 8.53
N LEU A 101 -2.80 2.56 9.81
CA LEU A 101 -1.54 2.35 10.53
C LEU A 101 -0.79 1.12 9.99
N ALA A 102 -1.50 0.05 9.66
CA ALA A 102 -0.93 -1.15 9.06
C ALA A 102 -0.30 -0.83 7.69
N LEU A 103 -0.98 -0.08 6.82
CA LEU A 103 -0.43 0.28 5.52
C LEU A 103 0.78 1.21 5.65
N LEU A 104 0.72 2.22 6.54
CA LEU A 104 1.87 3.07 6.84
C LEU A 104 3.05 2.26 7.39
N GLY A 105 2.80 1.38 8.37
CA GLY A 105 3.81 0.52 8.96
C GLY A 105 4.47 -0.38 7.92
N CYS A 106 3.67 -1.01 7.04
CA CYS A 106 4.20 -1.86 5.98
C CYS A 106 5.04 -1.06 4.98
N VAL A 107 4.59 0.13 4.55
CA VAL A 107 5.32 1.00 3.62
C VAL A 107 6.65 1.48 4.21
N TRP A 108 6.67 1.85 5.49
CA TRP A 108 7.91 2.26 6.14
C TRP A 108 8.85 1.09 6.38
N LEU A 109 8.32 -0.09 6.74
CA LEU A 109 9.10 -1.30 6.90
C LEU A 109 9.75 -1.74 5.58
N THR A 110 8.98 -1.79 4.47
CA THR A 110 9.55 -2.07 3.14
C THR A 110 10.60 -1.05 2.76
N THR A 111 10.33 0.23 2.98
CA THR A 111 11.25 1.33 2.66
C THR A 111 12.56 1.19 3.42
N ALA A 112 12.52 0.91 4.73
CA ALA A 112 13.71 0.73 5.55
C ALA A 112 14.57 -0.45 5.08
N VAL A 113 13.91 -1.56 4.74
CA VAL A 113 14.58 -2.77 4.25
C VAL A 113 15.22 -2.54 2.87
N TRP A 114 14.55 -1.81 1.97
CA TRP A 114 15.13 -1.41 0.69
C TRP A 114 16.25 -0.37 0.84
N ALA A 115 16.11 0.60 1.75
CA ALA A 115 17.16 1.57 2.04
C ALA A 115 18.43 0.88 2.55
N PHE A 116 18.28 -0.12 3.43
CA PHE A 116 19.39 -0.92 3.91
C PHE A 116 20.10 -1.68 2.78
N ARG A 117 19.35 -2.23 1.81
CA ARG A 117 19.93 -2.87 0.61
C ARG A 117 20.76 -1.89 -0.23
N VAL A 118 20.21 -0.70 -0.50
CA VAL A 118 20.92 0.34 -1.25
C VAL A 118 22.19 0.75 -0.50
N LEU A 119 22.10 0.90 0.82
CA LEU A 119 23.24 1.24 1.66
C LEU A 119 24.32 0.15 1.64
N GLN A 120 23.95 -1.12 1.75
CA GLN A 120 24.88 -2.25 1.62
C GLN A 120 25.56 -2.26 0.24
N SER A 121 24.82 -1.98 -0.83
CA SER A 121 25.41 -1.92 -2.18
C SER A 121 26.40 -0.77 -2.33
N ALA A 122 26.17 0.37 -1.66
CA ALA A 122 27.07 1.51 -1.69
C ALA A 122 28.38 1.25 -0.93
N PHE A 123 28.37 0.36 0.07
CA PHE A 123 29.54 -0.02 0.87
C PHE A 123 30.23 -1.31 0.41
N SER A 124 29.69 -2.00 -0.60
CA SER A 124 30.32 -3.21 -1.16
C SER A 124 31.44 -2.81 -2.13
N ALA A 125 32.60 -3.48 -2.05
CA ALA A 125 33.73 -3.22 -2.93
C ALA A 125 33.36 -3.47 -4.41
N PRO A 126 33.94 -2.74 -5.38
CA PRO A 126 33.68 -2.98 -6.79
C PRO A 126 34.27 -4.33 -7.21
N GLU A 127 33.42 -5.34 -7.38
CA GLU A 127 33.86 -6.61 -7.95
C GLU A 127 34.12 -6.45 -9.46
N LEU A 128 35.32 -6.85 -9.88
CA LEU A 128 35.90 -6.56 -11.19
C LEU A 128 35.29 -7.34 -12.37
N PHE A 129 34.45 -8.35 -12.15
CA PHE A 129 33.88 -9.15 -13.23
C PHE A 129 32.50 -9.72 -12.86
N GLY A 130 31.46 -8.91 -13.03
CA GLY A 130 30.08 -9.36 -13.16
C GLY A 130 29.51 -8.80 -14.45
N VAL A 131 28.96 -9.65 -15.33
CA VAL A 131 28.44 -9.33 -16.68
C VAL A 131 27.17 -8.43 -16.66
N GLY A 132 27.04 -7.54 -15.65
CA GLY A 132 26.01 -6.51 -15.50
C GLY A 132 26.55 -5.14 -15.05
N GLY A 133 27.84 -4.87 -15.32
CA GLY A 133 28.69 -3.79 -14.78
C GLY A 133 28.33 -2.31 -15.04
N SER A 134 27.07 -1.95 -15.22
CA SER A 134 26.63 -0.53 -15.26
C SER A 134 25.18 -0.30 -14.81
N LEU A 135 24.42 -1.36 -14.53
CA LEU A 135 23.04 -1.27 -14.05
C LEU A 135 22.95 -0.95 -12.55
N THR A 136 24.03 -1.14 -11.80
CA THR A 136 24.08 -0.86 -10.36
C THR A 136 24.05 0.64 -10.07
N SER A 137 24.83 1.46 -10.77
CA SER A 137 24.82 2.92 -10.59
C SER A 137 23.56 3.57 -11.20
N ALA A 138 23.20 3.19 -12.42
CA ALA A 138 22.00 3.72 -13.09
C ALA A 138 20.70 3.29 -12.38
N GLY A 139 20.64 2.05 -11.89
CA GLY A 139 19.51 1.54 -11.11
C GLY A 139 19.32 2.30 -9.80
N VAL A 140 20.39 2.58 -9.07
CA VAL A 140 20.33 3.34 -7.81
C VAL A 140 19.83 4.78 -8.05
N VAL A 141 20.29 5.46 -9.10
CA VAL A 141 19.86 6.84 -9.41
C VAL A 141 18.37 6.93 -9.73
N CYS A 142 17.79 5.93 -10.40
CA CYS A 142 16.35 5.89 -10.68
C CYS A 142 15.53 5.39 -9.48
N GLN A 143 16.11 4.52 -8.67
CA GLN A 143 15.41 3.85 -7.58
C GLN A 143 15.33 4.69 -6.31
N VAL A 144 16.36 5.47 -5.99
CA VAL A 144 16.38 6.32 -4.78
C VAL A 144 15.25 7.37 -4.78
N PRO A 145 14.97 8.09 -5.88
CA PRO A 145 13.84 9.02 -5.93
C PRO A 145 12.50 8.31 -5.68
N LEU A 146 12.28 7.14 -6.28
CA LEU A 146 11.07 6.35 -6.06
C LEU A 146 10.95 5.87 -4.60
N LEU A 147 12.07 5.45 -4.01
CA LEU A 147 12.16 5.01 -2.63
C LEU A 147 11.77 6.10 -1.64
N ILE A 148 12.03 7.37 -1.96
CA ILE A 148 11.68 8.52 -1.10
C ILE A 148 10.28 9.05 -1.43
N LEU A 149 9.97 9.18 -2.73
CA LEU A 149 8.74 9.82 -3.19
C LEU A 149 7.49 9.05 -2.77
N ILE A 150 7.49 7.72 -2.90
CA ILE A 150 6.31 6.89 -2.57
C ILE A 150 5.96 6.96 -1.06
N PRO A 151 6.86 6.67 -0.10
CA PRO A 151 6.51 6.67 1.31
C PRO A 151 6.19 8.07 1.81
N VAL A 152 6.87 9.11 1.30
CA VAL A 152 6.55 10.52 1.61
C VAL A 152 5.16 10.87 1.09
N TYR A 153 4.85 10.55 -0.17
CA TYR A 153 3.54 10.81 -0.77
C TYR A 153 2.42 10.09 -0.01
N VAL A 154 2.59 8.79 0.27
CA VAL A 154 1.61 7.98 1.00
C VAL A 154 1.41 8.52 2.42
N THR A 155 2.49 8.83 3.13
CA THR A 155 2.42 9.36 4.50
C THR A 155 1.72 10.71 4.54
N TRP A 156 2.10 11.62 3.64
CA TRP A 156 1.51 12.94 3.53
C TRP A 156 0.02 12.87 3.19
N TYR A 157 -0.33 12.05 2.19
CA TYR A 157 -1.72 11.95 1.72
C TYR A 157 -2.63 11.30 2.76
N LEU A 158 -2.20 10.20 3.38
CA LEU A 158 -2.95 9.54 4.45
C LEU A 158 -3.10 10.42 5.69
N ASN A 159 -2.24 11.42 5.87
CA ASN A 159 -2.38 12.39 6.95
C ASN A 159 -3.31 13.56 6.60
N ARG A 160 -3.82 13.70 5.37
CA ARG A 160 -4.78 14.77 5.03
C ARG A 160 -6.21 14.43 5.51
N ALA A 161 -6.97 15.48 5.86
CA ALA A 161 -8.35 15.40 6.33
C ALA A 161 -9.29 14.48 5.51
N PRO A 162 -9.32 14.51 4.16
CA PRO A 162 -10.19 13.62 3.37
C PRO A 162 -9.90 12.14 3.57
N ALA A 163 -8.63 11.75 3.69
CA ALA A 163 -8.28 10.35 3.98
C ALA A 163 -8.71 9.94 5.39
N ARG A 164 -8.60 10.84 6.38
CA ARG A 164 -9.06 10.57 7.75
C ARG A 164 -10.57 10.35 7.81
N GLN A 165 -11.35 11.07 7.02
CA GLN A 165 -12.82 10.89 6.95
C GLN A 165 -13.21 9.54 6.35
N PHE A 166 -12.43 9.01 5.39
CA PHE A 166 -12.65 7.68 4.83
C PHE A 166 -12.50 6.55 5.87
N TYR A 167 -11.48 6.64 6.74
CA TYR A 167 -11.24 5.66 7.81
C TYR A 167 -12.00 5.94 9.11
N ARG A 168 -12.68 7.09 9.22
CA ARG A 168 -13.46 7.46 10.40
C ARG A 168 -14.76 6.66 10.39
N ARG A 169 -14.81 5.57 11.18
CA ARG A 169 -16.06 4.86 11.48
C ARG A 169 -17.13 5.87 11.91
N ARG A 170 -18.31 5.82 11.28
CA ARG A 170 -19.56 6.24 11.90
C ARG A 170 -19.95 5.10 12.84
N THR A 171 -19.47 5.14 14.07
CA THR A 171 -20.18 4.53 15.20
C THR A 171 -21.15 5.57 15.71
#